data_AF-A0A433NDA9-F1
#
_entry.id   AF-A0A433NDA9-F1
#
_cell.length_a   1.000
_cell.length_b   1.000
_cell.length_c   1.000
_cell.angle_alpha   90.00
_cell.angle_beta   90.00
_cell.angle_gamma   90.00
#
_symmetry.space_group_name_H-M   'P 1'
#
loop_
_entity.id
_entity.type
_entity.pdbx_description
1 polymer ?
#
loop_
_entity_poly.entity_id
_entity_poly.type
_entity_poly.pdbx_seq_one_letter_code
_entity_poly.pdbx_strand_id
1 'polypeptide(L)'
;MNISNLERKIEEINSLLSLVVNDGGQTFFSKTNVIRPDFDNKELSFVRLVSYLYTIYFETGKAGISVLQKSMRNEAEDNLKKHKAIVQILRTKLQHNLEKSVSRDFKIELDCMSWTKSACGNNIAKNEEDWLNCSKKLVSDAEIIMSTIASTLEEMTNSPANKEAFVINWGITSTKEIPSHLYDNHINEHVKFIAVSDFDIVKYRNKNLATWRNYITSLNPCADFQIEIKKIVESSLVRDFFYVLPVTIDDLNGTFFLSRELLNDIYTYIHSKFDLKNLEKTFILEQLKLEFKASLK
;
A
#
# COMPACT_ATOMS: atom_id res chain seq x y z
N MET A 1 -13.80 -14.69 -33.02
CA MET A 1 -13.17 -13.94 -31.92
C MET A 1 -13.47 -14.68 -30.64
N ASN A 2 -12.52 -14.77 -29.71
CA ASN A 2 -12.73 -15.33 -28.37
C ASN A 2 -11.84 -14.58 -27.37
N ILE A 3 -11.96 -14.91 -26.08
CA ILE A 3 -11.14 -14.33 -25.00
C ILE A 3 -10.18 -15.34 -24.37
N SER A 4 -9.92 -16.48 -25.01
CA SER A 4 -9.15 -17.58 -24.42
C SER A 4 -7.71 -17.20 -24.10
N ASN A 5 -7.11 -16.31 -24.89
CA ASN A 5 -5.76 -15.81 -24.61
C ASN A 5 -5.73 -14.89 -23.39
N LEU A 6 -6.75 -14.04 -23.20
CA LEU A 6 -6.91 -13.23 -22.00
C LEU A 6 -7.11 -14.10 -20.76
N GLU A 7 -7.95 -15.13 -20.84
CA GLU A 7 -8.19 -16.11 -19.77
C GLU A 7 -6.89 -16.82 -19.39
N ARG A 8 -6.12 -17.29 -20.38
CA ARG A 8 -4.80 -17.88 -20.16
C ARG A 8 -3.85 -16.94 -19.42
N LYS A 9 -3.80 -15.65 -19.78
CA LYS A 9 -2.96 -14.67 -19.08
C LYS A 9 -3.39 -14.46 -17.62
N ILE A 10 -4.67 -14.50 -17.33
CA ILE A 10 -5.19 -14.44 -15.96
C ILE A 10 -4.73 -15.66 -15.16
N GLU A 11 -4.79 -16.85 -15.75
CA GLU A 11 -4.29 -18.09 -15.14
C GLU A 11 -2.76 -18.08 -14.94
N GLU A 12 -2.00 -17.54 -15.90
CA GLU A 12 -0.55 -17.33 -15.78
C GLU A 12 -0.23 -16.43 -14.58
N ILE A 13 -0.92 -15.29 -14.43
CA ILE A 13 -0.72 -14.37 -13.29
C ILE A 13 -1.05 -15.06 -11.96
N ASN A 14 -2.15 -15.82 -11.90
CA ASN A 14 -2.51 -16.59 -10.71
C ASN A 14 -1.44 -17.64 -10.37
N SER A 15 -0.90 -18.31 -11.38
CA SER A 15 0.16 -19.31 -11.23
C SER A 15 1.45 -18.66 -10.72
N LEU A 16 1.86 -17.52 -11.30
CA LEU A 16 3.01 -16.74 -10.84
C LEU A 16 2.86 -16.34 -9.37
N LEU A 17 1.69 -15.83 -8.97
CA LEU A 17 1.44 -15.48 -7.57
C LEU A 17 1.59 -16.70 -6.65
N SER A 18 1.07 -17.87 -7.05
CA SER A 18 1.15 -19.08 -6.22
C SER A 18 2.58 -19.59 -6.01
N LEU A 19 3.49 -19.33 -6.95
CA LEU A 19 4.93 -19.63 -6.79
C LEU A 19 5.64 -18.63 -5.86
N VAL A 20 5.09 -17.43 -5.74
CA VAL A 20 5.64 -16.33 -4.95
C VAL A 20 5.17 -16.44 -3.51
N VAL A 21 3.87 -16.63 -3.32
CA VAL A 21 3.21 -16.71 -2.02
C VAL A 21 3.02 -18.18 -1.67
N ASN A 22 3.83 -18.71 -0.75
CA ASN A 22 3.81 -20.12 -0.29
C ASN A 22 2.55 -20.47 0.55
N ASP A 23 1.42 -19.83 0.28
CA ASP A 23 0.18 -19.97 1.04
C ASP A 23 -0.92 -20.45 0.08
N GLY A 24 -1.17 -21.77 0.11
CA GLY A 24 -1.85 -22.56 -0.93
C GLY A 24 -3.34 -22.28 -1.19
N GLY A 25 -3.81 -21.06 -0.93
CA GLY A 25 -5.19 -20.63 -1.18
C GLY A 25 -5.34 -19.22 -1.73
N GLN A 26 -4.24 -18.48 -1.94
CA GLN A 26 -4.33 -17.09 -2.41
C GLN A 26 -4.24 -17.01 -3.94
N THR A 27 -5.13 -16.22 -4.55
CA THR A 27 -5.18 -15.99 -5.99
C THR A 27 -5.11 -14.50 -6.29
N PHE A 28 -4.46 -14.13 -7.39
CA PHE A 28 -4.40 -12.73 -7.83
C PHE A 28 -5.76 -12.25 -8.30
N PHE A 29 -6.40 -13.06 -9.14
CA PHE A 29 -7.79 -12.93 -9.57
C PHE A 29 -8.57 -14.12 -9.03
N SER A 30 -9.49 -13.85 -8.11
CA SER A 30 -10.43 -14.87 -7.64
C SER A 30 -11.36 -15.34 -8.77
N LYS A 31 -11.94 -16.54 -8.60
CA LYS A 31 -12.84 -17.15 -9.58
C LYS A 31 -14.03 -16.23 -9.87
N THR A 32 -14.27 -15.95 -11.15
CA THR A 32 -15.42 -15.16 -11.58
C THR A 32 -16.60 -16.07 -11.91
N ASN A 33 -17.82 -15.57 -11.69
CA ASN A 33 -19.06 -16.23 -12.09
C ASN A 33 -19.81 -15.45 -13.18
N VAL A 34 -19.15 -14.47 -13.80
CA VAL A 34 -19.75 -13.64 -14.85
C VAL A 34 -19.86 -14.45 -16.13
N ILE A 35 -20.97 -14.26 -16.85
CA ILE A 35 -21.22 -14.95 -18.12
C ILE A 35 -20.12 -14.59 -19.12
N ARG A 36 -19.45 -15.63 -19.63
CA ARG A 36 -18.41 -15.52 -20.64
C ARG A 36 -18.98 -14.98 -21.97
N PRO A 37 -18.32 -14.04 -22.65
CA PRO A 37 -18.72 -13.64 -24.01
C PRO A 37 -18.47 -14.78 -25.00
N ASP A 38 -19.48 -15.12 -25.80
CA ASP A 38 -19.47 -16.20 -26.81
C ASP A 38 -19.23 -15.69 -28.24
N PHE A 39 -19.48 -14.40 -28.48
CA PHE A 39 -19.40 -13.73 -29.79
C PHE A 39 -20.39 -14.25 -30.83
N ASP A 40 -21.47 -14.91 -30.43
CA ASP A 40 -22.53 -15.29 -31.39
C ASP A 40 -23.36 -14.07 -31.79
N ASN A 41 -23.74 -13.25 -30.80
CA ASN A 41 -24.29 -11.91 -30.99
C ASN A 41 -23.23 -10.88 -30.57
N LYS A 42 -22.76 -10.02 -31.50
CA LYS A 42 -21.60 -9.16 -31.22
C LYS A 42 -21.90 -8.06 -30.20
N GLU A 43 -23.11 -7.49 -30.23
CA GLU A 43 -23.54 -6.48 -29.26
C GLU A 43 -23.59 -7.05 -27.83
N LEU A 44 -24.33 -8.15 -27.64
CA LEU A 44 -24.46 -8.81 -26.35
C LEU A 44 -23.10 -9.30 -25.83
N SER A 45 -22.24 -9.79 -26.73
CA SER A 45 -20.90 -10.21 -26.38
C SER A 45 -20.01 -9.06 -25.95
N PHE A 46 -20.16 -7.88 -26.55
CA PHE A 46 -19.47 -6.68 -26.09
C PHE A 46 -19.93 -6.27 -24.68
N VAL A 47 -21.24 -6.29 -24.40
CA VAL A 47 -21.78 -6.01 -23.06
C VAL A 47 -21.26 -7.00 -22.02
N ARG A 48 -21.24 -8.30 -22.35
CA ARG A 48 -20.67 -9.35 -21.49
C ARG A 48 -19.17 -9.17 -21.29
N LEU A 49 -18.42 -8.81 -22.34
CA LEU A 49 -16.98 -8.54 -22.26
C LEU A 49 -16.68 -7.37 -21.32
N VAL A 50 -17.42 -6.26 -21.41
CA VAL A 50 -17.27 -5.11 -20.50
C VAL A 50 -17.55 -5.53 -19.06
N SER A 51 -18.60 -6.33 -18.84
CA SER A 51 -18.95 -6.86 -17.51
C SER A 51 -17.85 -7.77 -16.96
N TYR A 52 -17.33 -8.67 -17.80
CA TYR A 52 -16.25 -9.58 -17.47
C TYR A 52 -14.98 -8.82 -17.04
N LEU A 53 -14.51 -7.88 -17.87
CA LEU A 53 -13.34 -7.06 -17.57
C LEU A 53 -13.55 -6.18 -16.34
N TYR A 54 -14.76 -5.67 -16.12
CA TYR A 54 -15.08 -4.90 -14.92
C TYR A 54 -14.89 -5.75 -13.66
N THR A 55 -15.47 -6.95 -13.63
CA THR A 55 -15.29 -7.88 -12.51
C THR A 55 -13.81 -8.23 -12.31
N ILE A 56 -13.05 -8.49 -13.38
CA ILE A 56 -11.61 -8.76 -13.29
C ILE A 56 -10.85 -7.59 -12.63
N TYR A 57 -11.06 -6.35 -13.09
CA TYR A 57 -10.27 -5.21 -12.61
C TYR A 57 -10.71 -4.62 -11.27
N PHE A 58 -12.01 -4.68 -10.97
CA PHE A 58 -12.62 -3.93 -9.87
C PHE A 58 -13.18 -4.81 -8.75
N GLU A 59 -13.36 -6.11 -9.00
CA GLU A 59 -13.86 -7.05 -7.99
C GLU A 59 -12.79 -8.06 -7.64
N THR A 60 -12.38 -8.91 -8.58
CA THR A 60 -11.51 -10.07 -8.28
C THR A 60 -10.03 -9.71 -8.23
N GLY A 61 -9.57 -8.79 -9.08
CA GLY A 61 -8.17 -8.34 -9.13
C GLY A 61 -7.89 -7.03 -8.39
N LYS A 62 -8.88 -6.42 -7.73
CA LYS A 62 -8.76 -5.07 -7.15
C LYS A 62 -7.57 -4.95 -6.20
N ALA A 63 -7.45 -5.89 -5.26
CA ALA A 63 -6.37 -5.91 -4.28
C ALA A 63 -5.01 -6.09 -4.97
N GLY A 64 -4.88 -7.11 -5.82
CA GLY A 64 -3.60 -7.41 -6.46
C GLY A 64 -3.11 -6.32 -7.40
N ILE A 65 -4.01 -5.73 -8.19
CA ILE A 65 -3.68 -4.61 -9.05
C ILE A 65 -3.19 -3.43 -8.21
N SER A 66 -3.83 -3.14 -7.06
CA SER A 66 -3.42 -2.03 -6.20
C SER A 66 -2.01 -2.22 -5.63
N VAL A 67 -1.61 -3.45 -5.28
CA VAL A 67 -0.25 -3.73 -4.79
C VAL A 67 0.79 -3.46 -5.88
N LEU A 68 0.53 -3.88 -7.12
CA LEU A 68 1.48 -3.74 -8.23
C LEU A 68 1.56 -2.31 -8.79
N GLN A 69 0.47 -1.54 -8.69
CA GLN A 69 0.30 -0.33 -9.49
C GLN A 69 1.41 0.72 -9.30
N LYS A 70 1.96 0.89 -8.09
CA LYS A 70 3.07 1.84 -7.85
C LYS A 70 4.45 1.34 -8.29
N SER A 71 4.58 0.04 -8.46
CA SER A 71 5.83 -0.58 -8.92
C SER A 71 5.88 -0.72 -10.45
N MET A 72 4.75 -0.49 -11.11
CA MET A 72 4.71 -0.34 -12.57
C MET A 72 5.50 0.89 -12.99
N ARG A 73 6.20 0.79 -14.13
CA ARG A 73 6.80 1.94 -14.81
C ARG A 73 5.70 2.96 -15.13
N ASN A 74 6.01 4.27 -15.11
CA ASN A 74 5.03 5.35 -15.29
C ASN A 74 4.09 5.13 -16.49
N GLU A 75 4.64 4.72 -17.64
CA GLU A 75 3.83 4.44 -18.84
C GLU A 75 2.87 3.25 -18.66
N ALA A 76 3.34 2.17 -18.05
CA ALA A 76 2.54 0.99 -17.75
C ALA A 76 1.42 1.31 -16.76
N GLU A 77 1.73 2.09 -15.72
CA GLU A 77 0.75 2.56 -14.75
C GLU A 77 -0.34 3.42 -15.41
N ASP A 78 0.06 4.37 -16.27
CA ASP A 78 -0.85 5.25 -17.00
C ASP A 78 -1.74 4.47 -17.96
N ASN A 79 -1.19 3.48 -18.67
CA ASN A 79 -1.95 2.63 -19.57
C ASN A 79 -2.99 1.80 -18.83
N LEU A 80 -2.61 1.21 -17.68
CA LEU A 80 -3.54 0.50 -16.80
C LEU A 80 -4.65 1.43 -16.31
N LYS A 81 -4.32 2.63 -15.82
CA LYS A 81 -5.30 3.63 -15.36
C LYS A 81 -6.29 4.00 -16.47
N LYS A 82 -5.77 4.31 -17.66
CA LYS A 82 -6.60 4.65 -18.83
C LYS A 82 -7.52 3.51 -19.23
N HIS A 83 -7.01 2.29 -19.31
CA HIS A 83 -7.81 1.12 -19.69
C HIS A 83 -8.88 0.79 -18.63
N LYS A 84 -8.54 0.84 -17.33
CA LYS A 84 -9.53 0.67 -16.25
C LYS A 84 -10.62 1.74 -16.31
N ALA A 85 -10.25 3.00 -16.56
CA ALA A 85 -11.21 4.08 -16.73
C ALA A 85 -12.16 3.83 -17.91
N ILE A 86 -11.63 3.38 -19.05
CA ILE A 86 -12.43 2.97 -20.23
C ILE A 86 -13.44 1.88 -19.86
N VAL A 87 -13.00 0.79 -19.22
CA VAL A 87 -13.90 -0.30 -18.80
C VAL A 87 -14.98 0.21 -17.85
N GLN A 88 -14.62 1.08 -16.92
CA GLN A 88 -15.57 1.66 -15.97
C GLN A 88 -16.62 2.56 -16.65
N ILE A 89 -16.22 3.45 -17.57
CA ILE A 89 -17.17 4.31 -18.29
C ILE A 89 -18.08 3.49 -19.20
N LEU A 90 -17.54 2.48 -19.90
CA LEU A 90 -18.32 1.59 -20.75
C LEU A 90 -19.34 0.80 -19.93
N ARG A 91 -18.91 0.23 -18.79
CA ARG A 91 -19.79 -0.46 -17.85
C ARG A 91 -20.91 0.47 -17.37
N THR A 92 -20.56 1.71 -17.05
CA THR A 92 -21.54 2.70 -16.61
C THR A 92 -22.55 3.01 -17.72
N LYS A 93 -22.08 3.29 -18.94
CA LYS A 93 -22.95 3.60 -20.09
C LYS A 93 -23.88 2.45 -20.48
N LEU A 94 -23.43 1.20 -20.36
CA LEU A 94 -24.20 0.03 -20.79
C LEU A 94 -25.18 -0.49 -19.72
N GLN A 95 -24.96 -0.18 -18.44
CA GLN A 95 -25.70 -0.79 -17.33
C GLN A 95 -26.43 0.22 -16.43
N HIS A 96 -26.21 1.52 -16.62
CA HIS A 96 -26.88 2.57 -15.84
C HIS A 96 -27.60 3.57 -16.75
N ASN A 97 -28.69 4.13 -16.23
CA ASN A 97 -29.38 5.24 -16.86
C ASN A 97 -28.59 6.52 -16.62
N LEU A 98 -28.03 7.11 -17.67
CA LEU A 98 -27.28 8.36 -17.62
C LEU A 98 -28.20 9.56 -17.87
N GLU A 99 -28.11 10.58 -17.02
CA GLU A 99 -28.88 11.83 -17.15
C GLU A 99 -28.04 12.92 -17.82
N LYS A 100 -28.40 13.32 -19.04
CA LYS A 100 -27.61 14.32 -19.81
C LYS A 100 -27.55 15.71 -19.17
N SER A 101 -28.49 16.03 -18.29
CA SER A 101 -28.49 17.26 -17.49
C SER A 101 -27.38 17.25 -16.42
N VAL A 102 -26.87 16.08 -16.03
CA VAL A 102 -25.80 15.94 -15.05
C VAL A 102 -24.45 15.98 -15.76
N SER A 103 -23.61 16.95 -15.39
CA SER A 103 -22.29 17.18 -16.02
C SER A 103 -21.41 15.92 -16.05
N ARG A 104 -21.43 15.12 -14.97
CA ARG A 104 -20.70 13.85 -14.89
C ARG A 104 -21.15 12.85 -15.95
N ASP A 105 -22.45 12.67 -16.10
CA ASP A 105 -23.05 11.68 -16.99
C ASP A 105 -22.86 12.08 -18.46
N PHE A 106 -22.99 13.38 -18.75
CA PHE A 106 -22.65 13.94 -20.06
C PHE A 106 -21.19 13.68 -20.42
N LYS A 107 -20.26 13.85 -19.47
CA LYS A 107 -18.84 13.53 -19.68
C LYS A 107 -18.63 12.05 -19.98
N ILE A 108 -19.26 11.15 -19.22
CA ILE A 108 -19.20 9.70 -19.48
C ILE A 108 -19.66 9.38 -20.89
N GLU A 109 -20.74 10.02 -21.36
CA GLU A 109 -21.25 9.82 -22.71
C GLU A 109 -20.27 10.31 -23.79
N LEU A 110 -19.67 11.49 -23.63
CA LEU A 110 -18.64 12.00 -24.52
C LEU A 110 -17.40 11.10 -24.57
N ASP A 111 -16.92 10.65 -23.40
CA ASP A 111 -15.75 9.78 -23.30
C ASP A 111 -16.02 8.41 -23.96
N CYS A 112 -17.23 7.86 -23.78
CA CYS A 112 -17.64 6.63 -24.47
C CYS A 112 -17.74 6.82 -26.00
N MET A 113 -18.28 7.95 -26.48
CA MET A 113 -18.35 8.26 -27.91
C MET A 113 -16.96 8.38 -28.52
N SER A 114 -16.06 9.09 -27.83
CA SER A 114 -14.66 9.26 -28.24
C SER A 114 -13.94 7.91 -28.34
N TRP A 115 -14.08 7.06 -27.31
CA TRP A 115 -13.49 5.73 -27.32
C TRP A 115 -14.08 4.84 -28.44
N THR A 116 -15.41 4.83 -28.60
CA THR A 116 -16.09 4.03 -29.64
C THR A 116 -15.64 4.45 -31.04
N LYS A 117 -15.49 5.76 -31.27
CA LYS A 117 -14.97 6.30 -32.53
C LYS A 117 -13.53 5.82 -32.79
N SER A 118 -12.69 5.74 -31.77
CA SER A 118 -11.34 5.17 -31.91
C SER A 118 -11.34 3.66 -32.18
N ALA A 119 -12.39 2.95 -31.79
CA ALA A 119 -12.48 1.49 -31.87
C ALA A 119 -13.07 0.99 -33.19
N CYS A 120 -14.13 1.63 -33.68
CA CYS A 120 -14.84 1.20 -34.89
C CYS A 120 -15.09 2.34 -35.90
N GLY A 121 -14.56 3.55 -35.66
CA GLY A 121 -14.74 4.71 -36.54
C GLY A 121 -16.05 5.48 -36.31
N ASN A 122 -16.98 4.96 -35.52
CA ASN A 122 -18.30 5.54 -35.25
C ASN A 122 -18.44 6.03 -33.80
N ASN A 123 -19.16 7.13 -33.57
CA ASN A 123 -19.44 7.61 -32.21
C ASN A 123 -20.29 6.62 -31.38
N ILE A 124 -21.08 5.79 -32.06
CA ILE A 124 -21.95 4.76 -31.49
C ILE A 124 -21.88 3.58 -32.46
N ALA A 125 -21.67 2.36 -31.95
CA ALA A 125 -21.74 1.15 -32.75
C ALA A 125 -23.18 0.89 -33.22
N LYS A 126 -23.37 0.62 -34.50
CA LYS A 126 -24.71 0.51 -35.12
C LYS A 126 -25.01 -0.87 -35.69
N ASN A 127 -23.98 -1.67 -35.95
CA ASN A 127 -24.11 -2.97 -36.58
C ASN A 127 -23.12 -3.98 -35.96
N GLU A 128 -23.28 -5.25 -36.31
CA GLU A 128 -22.46 -6.35 -35.78
C GLU A 128 -20.95 -6.15 -36.02
N GLU A 129 -20.54 -5.54 -37.13
CA GLU A 129 -19.13 -5.28 -37.43
C GLU A 129 -18.55 -4.18 -36.53
N ASP A 130 -19.31 -3.11 -36.27
CA ASP A 130 -18.92 -2.07 -35.31
C ASP A 130 -18.70 -2.68 -33.91
N TRP A 131 -19.64 -3.50 -33.43
CA TRP A 131 -19.55 -4.17 -32.13
C TRP A 131 -18.40 -5.16 -32.07
N LEU A 132 -18.14 -5.88 -33.15
CA LEU A 132 -16.99 -6.76 -33.27
C LEU A 132 -15.67 -5.99 -33.16
N ASN A 133 -15.56 -4.83 -33.82
CA ASN A 133 -14.34 -4.01 -33.78
C ASN A 133 -14.14 -3.35 -32.40
N CYS A 134 -15.20 -2.87 -31.76
CA CYS A 134 -15.17 -2.46 -30.35
C CYS A 134 -14.67 -3.58 -29.44
N SER A 135 -15.17 -4.80 -29.64
CA SER A 135 -14.73 -5.96 -28.88
C SER A 135 -13.26 -6.29 -29.11
N LYS A 136 -12.81 -6.36 -30.37
CA LYS A 136 -11.41 -6.65 -30.74
C LYS A 136 -10.47 -5.66 -30.09
N LYS A 137 -10.77 -4.35 -30.16
CA LYS A 137 -9.96 -3.32 -29.51
C LYS A 137 -9.92 -3.51 -28.00
N LEU A 138 -11.06 -3.73 -27.36
CA LEU A 138 -11.13 -3.87 -25.91
C LEU A 138 -10.36 -5.11 -25.42
N VAL A 139 -10.45 -6.24 -26.12
CA VAL A 139 -9.66 -7.45 -25.82
C VAL A 139 -8.17 -7.20 -26.03
N SER A 140 -7.77 -6.61 -27.17
CA SER A 140 -6.37 -6.32 -27.45
C SER A 140 -5.75 -5.43 -26.37
N ASP A 141 -6.45 -4.36 -25.98
CA ASP A 141 -5.99 -3.46 -24.93
C ASP A 141 -5.88 -4.22 -23.58
N ALA A 142 -6.84 -5.08 -23.25
CA ALA A 142 -6.81 -5.89 -22.03
C ALA A 142 -5.67 -6.92 -22.00
N GLU A 143 -5.36 -7.56 -23.13
CA GLU A 143 -4.25 -8.51 -23.23
C GLU A 143 -2.88 -7.84 -23.01
N ILE A 144 -2.71 -6.61 -23.49
CA ILE A 144 -1.53 -5.79 -23.21
C ILE A 144 -1.44 -5.54 -21.70
N ILE A 145 -2.53 -5.09 -21.08
CA ILE A 145 -2.57 -4.84 -19.63
C ILE A 145 -2.26 -6.09 -18.81
N MET A 146 -2.83 -7.25 -19.15
CA MET A 146 -2.52 -8.49 -18.43
C MET A 146 -1.05 -8.91 -18.60
N SER A 147 -0.49 -8.70 -19.80
CA SER A 147 0.94 -8.94 -20.01
C SER A 147 1.81 -8.02 -19.16
N THR A 148 1.46 -6.74 -19.07
CA THR A 148 2.14 -5.77 -18.21
C THR A 148 2.05 -6.14 -16.73
N ILE A 149 0.89 -6.61 -16.27
CA ILE A 149 0.69 -7.10 -14.90
C ILE A 149 1.61 -8.30 -14.63
N ALA A 150 1.63 -9.29 -15.52
CA ALA A 150 2.49 -10.48 -15.38
C ALA A 150 3.97 -10.09 -15.31
N SER A 151 4.46 -9.28 -16.25
CA SER A 151 5.85 -8.83 -16.25
C SER A 151 6.21 -7.98 -15.03
N THR A 152 5.29 -7.14 -14.55
CA THR A 152 5.52 -6.35 -13.32
C THR A 152 5.63 -7.27 -12.10
N LEU A 153 4.78 -8.29 -12.02
CA LEU A 153 4.85 -9.28 -10.94
C LEU A 153 6.18 -10.05 -10.96
N GLU A 154 6.65 -10.46 -12.13
CA GLU A 154 7.96 -11.10 -12.30
C GLU A 154 9.10 -10.15 -11.88
N GLU A 155 9.09 -8.89 -12.35
CA GLU A 155 10.09 -7.88 -11.98
C GLU A 155 10.10 -7.64 -10.46
N MET A 156 8.94 -7.58 -9.81
CA MET A 156 8.82 -7.41 -8.36
C MET A 156 9.23 -8.63 -7.55
N THR A 157 9.43 -9.79 -8.18
CA THR A 157 9.73 -11.05 -7.49
C THR A 157 11.04 -11.67 -7.96
N ASN A 158 11.83 -10.93 -8.75
CA ASN A 158 13.08 -11.38 -9.36
C ASN A 158 14.27 -11.55 -8.40
N SER A 159 14.15 -11.07 -7.16
CA SER A 159 15.18 -11.20 -6.13
C SER A 159 14.56 -11.58 -4.77
N PRO A 160 15.32 -12.24 -3.87
CA PRO A 160 14.79 -12.62 -2.56
C PRO A 160 14.24 -11.43 -1.75
N ALA A 161 14.93 -10.29 -1.77
CA ALA A 161 14.50 -9.08 -1.05
C ALA A 161 13.22 -8.48 -1.64
N ASN A 162 13.13 -8.37 -2.97
CA ASN A 162 11.92 -7.85 -3.62
C ASN A 162 10.73 -8.79 -3.40
N LYS A 163 10.97 -10.11 -3.48
CA LYS A 163 9.97 -11.13 -3.19
C LYS A 163 9.42 -10.99 -1.76
N GLU A 164 10.28 -10.83 -0.77
CA GLU A 164 9.87 -10.64 0.62
C GLU A 164 9.02 -9.37 0.81
N ALA A 165 9.46 -8.24 0.25
CA ALA A 165 8.73 -6.98 0.29
C ALA A 165 7.34 -7.11 -0.39
N PHE A 166 7.27 -7.77 -1.54
CA PHE A 166 6.01 -8.05 -2.23
C PHE A 166 5.08 -8.93 -1.38
N VAL A 167 5.58 -10.03 -0.82
CA VAL A 167 4.77 -10.96 0.00
C VAL A 167 4.20 -10.24 1.23
N ILE A 168 4.97 -9.37 1.87
CA ILE A 168 4.49 -8.56 3.01
C ILE A 168 3.39 -7.61 2.56
N ASN A 169 3.61 -6.83 1.49
CA ASN A 169 2.62 -5.88 1.00
C ASN A 169 1.34 -6.57 0.51
N TRP A 170 1.50 -7.72 -0.15
CA TRP A 170 0.41 -8.59 -0.56
C TRP A 170 -0.37 -9.12 0.63
N GLY A 171 0.30 -9.68 1.64
CA GLY A 171 -0.30 -10.21 2.85
C GLY A 171 -1.11 -9.16 3.61
N ILE A 172 -0.54 -7.97 3.81
CA ILE A 172 -1.22 -6.86 4.50
C ILE A 172 -2.44 -6.39 3.69
N THR A 173 -2.33 -6.28 2.36
CA THR A 173 -3.45 -5.83 1.53
C THR A 173 -4.58 -6.85 1.45
N SER A 174 -4.25 -8.14 1.40
CA SER A 174 -5.21 -9.24 1.23
C SER A 174 -5.89 -9.64 2.53
N THR A 175 -5.12 -9.81 3.61
CA THR A 175 -5.61 -10.29 4.90
C THR A 175 -5.92 -9.16 5.89
N LYS A 176 -5.37 -7.96 5.67
CA LYS A 176 -5.32 -6.86 6.64
C LYS A 176 -4.59 -7.22 7.94
N GLU A 177 -3.87 -8.33 7.96
CA GLU A 177 -3.05 -8.75 9.09
C GLU A 177 -1.59 -8.36 8.86
N ILE A 178 -0.99 -7.83 9.91
CA ILE A 178 0.42 -7.43 9.92
C ILE A 178 1.15 -8.36 10.88
N PRO A 179 2.14 -9.13 10.40
CA PRO A 179 2.91 -10.03 11.24
C PRO A 179 3.58 -9.31 12.41
N SER A 180 3.46 -9.86 13.62
CA SER A 180 3.96 -9.21 14.83
C SER A 180 5.47 -8.97 14.83
N HIS A 181 6.24 -9.85 14.21
CA HIS A 181 7.70 -9.75 14.12
C HIS A 181 8.16 -8.49 13.36
N LEU A 182 7.37 -7.96 12.43
CA LEU A 182 7.71 -6.73 11.70
C LEU A 182 7.77 -5.52 12.65
N TYR A 183 6.85 -5.46 13.61
CA TYR A 183 6.91 -4.44 14.66
C TYR A 183 8.08 -4.68 15.60
N ASP A 184 8.26 -5.92 16.06
CA ASP A 184 9.29 -6.27 17.04
C ASP A 184 10.70 -5.97 16.51
N ASN A 185 10.96 -6.18 15.22
CA ASN A 185 12.23 -5.87 14.59
C ASN A 185 12.55 -4.37 14.69
N HIS A 186 11.61 -3.51 14.31
CA HIS A 186 11.82 -2.06 14.41
C HIS A 186 11.89 -1.56 15.86
N ILE A 187 11.14 -2.16 16.78
CA ILE A 187 11.28 -1.86 18.21
C ILE A 187 12.69 -2.23 18.68
N ASN A 188 13.18 -3.44 18.36
CA ASN A 188 14.52 -3.91 18.72
C ASN A 188 15.65 -3.01 18.20
N GLU A 189 15.51 -2.52 16.96
CA GLU A 189 16.48 -1.61 16.35
C GLU A 189 16.55 -0.28 17.10
N HIS A 190 15.39 0.27 17.49
CA HIS A 190 15.31 1.64 17.99
C HIS A 190 15.31 1.77 19.51
N VAL A 191 14.90 0.73 20.23
CA VAL A 191 14.90 0.73 21.71
C VAL A 191 16.30 0.91 22.29
N LYS A 192 17.33 0.47 21.55
CA LYS A 192 18.74 0.67 21.91
C LYS A 192 19.12 2.16 22.07
N PHE A 193 18.39 3.06 21.42
CA PHE A 193 18.60 4.51 21.52
C PHE A 193 17.94 5.16 22.74
N ILE A 194 17.08 4.42 23.44
CA ILE A 194 16.24 4.95 24.53
C ILE A 194 16.88 4.67 25.91
N ALA A 195 17.95 3.87 25.95
CA ALA A 195 18.71 3.55 27.17
C ALA A 195 17.86 2.99 28.33
N VAL A 196 16.74 2.33 28.03
CA VAL A 196 15.89 1.66 29.02
C VAL A 196 16.38 0.23 29.23
N SER A 197 16.77 -0.10 30.46
CA SER A 197 17.08 -1.48 30.86
C SER A 197 15.82 -2.35 30.90
N ASP A 198 15.95 -3.63 30.56
CA ASP A 198 14.87 -4.63 30.64
C ASP A 198 13.57 -4.28 29.90
N PHE A 199 13.70 -3.73 28.68
CA PHE A 199 12.56 -3.36 27.86
C PHE A 199 11.80 -4.59 27.32
N ASP A 200 10.53 -4.74 27.71
CA ASP A 200 9.65 -5.78 27.18
C ASP A 200 8.98 -5.35 25.86
N ILE A 201 9.55 -5.82 24.75
CA ILE A 201 9.11 -5.55 23.38
C ILE A 201 7.69 -6.05 23.12
N VAL A 202 7.38 -7.26 23.60
CA VAL A 202 6.09 -7.91 23.35
C VAL A 202 4.99 -7.13 24.05
N LYS A 203 5.21 -6.75 25.31
CA LYS A 203 4.27 -5.91 26.07
C LYS A 203 4.09 -4.54 25.44
N TYR A 204 5.18 -3.90 24.99
CA TYR A 204 5.12 -2.59 24.33
C TYR A 204 4.35 -2.65 23.00
N ARG A 205 4.60 -3.66 22.17
CA ARG A 205 3.83 -3.91 20.95
C ARG A 205 2.36 -4.09 21.29
N ASN A 206 2.02 -5.00 22.21
CA ASN A 206 0.62 -5.30 22.54
C ASN A 206 -0.15 -4.07 23.04
N LYS A 207 0.52 -3.16 23.79
CA LYS A 207 -0.04 -1.86 24.20
C LYS A 207 -0.44 -0.98 23.00
N ASN A 208 0.36 -0.96 21.94
CA ASN A 208 0.18 -0.05 20.80
C ASN A 208 -0.46 -0.71 19.56
N LEU A 209 -0.59 -2.05 19.54
CA LEU A 209 -0.92 -2.84 18.35
C LEU A 209 -2.23 -2.42 17.69
N ALA A 210 -3.28 -2.16 18.48
CA ALA A 210 -4.57 -1.74 17.95
C ALA A 210 -4.46 -0.42 17.20
N THR A 211 -3.76 0.56 17.78
CA THR A 211 -3.53 1.88 17.17
C THR A 211 -2.70 1.77 15.90
N TRP A 212 -1.61 0.99 15.93
CA TRP A 212 -0.75 0.78 14.76
C TRP A 212 -1.49 0.06 13.62
N ARG A 213 -2.27 -0.97 13.94
CA ARG A 213 -3.09 -1.68 12.94
C ARG A 213 -4.13 -0.75 12.31
N ASN A 214 -4.83 0.05 13.11
CA ASN A 214 -5.81 1.00 12.60
C ASN A 214 -5.17 2.02 11.65
N TYR A 215 -3.98 2.52 12.00
CA TYR A 215 -3.22 3.39 11.13
C TYR A 215 -2.88 2.71 9.81
N ILE A 216 -2.19 1.56 9.84
CA ILE A 216 -1.71 0.87 8.63
C ILE A 216 -2.88 0.43 7.73
N THR A 217 -3.96 -0.08 8.30
CA THR A 217 -5.14 -0.52 7.53
C THR A 217 -5.94 0.63 6.92
N SER A 218 -5.78 1.86 7.43
CA SER A 218 -6.35 3.06 6.84
C SER A 218 -5.55 3.60 5.65
N LEU A 219 -4.30 3.14 5.49
CA LEU A 219 -3.45 3.59 4.40
C LEU A 219 -3.94 3.07 3.05
N ASN A 220 -3.54 3.79 2.00
CA ASN A 220 -3.74 3.34 0.65
C ASN A 220 -3.02 1.99 0.44
N PRO A 221 -3.65 0.97 -0.18
CA PRO A 221 -3.03 -0.34 -0.47
C PRO A 221 -1.70 -0.28 -1.23
N CYS A 222 -1.46 0.81 -1.94
CA CYS A 222 -0.20 1.05 -2.63
C CYS A 222 0.91 1.59 -1.70
N ALA A 223 0.68 1.83 -0.41
CA ALA A 223 1.72 2.34 0.48
C ALA A 223 2.85 1.32 0.68
N ASP A 224 4.07 1.81 0.95
CA ASP A 224 5.14 0.94 1.40
C ASP A 224 4.91 0.64 2.88
N PHE A 225 4.28 -0.50 3.17
CA PHE A 225 3.89 -0.82 4.54
C PHE A 225 5.09 -1.02 5.45
N GLN A 226 6.25 -1.44 4.95
CA GLN A 226 7.44 -1.56 5.80
C GLN A 226 7.89 -0.17 6.29
N ILE A 227 7.96 0.80 5.39
CA ILE A 227 8.30 2.19 5.74
C ILE A 227 7.27 2.76 6.72
N GLU A 228 5.97 2.53 6.49
CA GLU A 228 4.92 3.09 7.35
C GLU A 228 4.85 2.40 8.73
N ILE A 229 5.14 1.09 8.81
CA ILE A 229 5.32 0.38 10.08
C ILE A 229 6.51 0.97 10.85
N LYS A 230 7.65 1.19 10.17
CA LYS A 230 8.82 1.82 10.77
C LYS A 230 8.48 3.20 11.36
N LYS A 231 7.86 4.08 10.56
CA LYS A 231 7.45 5.42 11.00
C LYS A 231 6.55 5.40 12.24
N ILE A 232 5.54 4.53 12.27
CA ILE A 232 4.58 4.53 13.39
C ILE A 232 5.20 3.96 14.66
N VAL A 233 6.09 2.97 14.54
CA VAL A 233 6.87 2.42 15.65
C VAL A 233 7.81 3.50 16.21
N GLU A 234 8.62 4.13 15.36
CA GLU A 234 9.54 5.20 15.75
C GLU A 234 8.81 6.37 16.41
N SER A 235 7.71 6.83 15.81
CA SER A 235 6.90 7.92 16.37
C SER A 235 6.33 7.58 17.74
N SER A 236 5.94 6.32 17.96
CA SER A 236 5.42 5.86 19.24
C SER A 236 6.51 5.76 20.31
N LEU A 237 7.69 5.29 19.92
CA LEU A 237 8.86 5.23 20.81
C LEU A 237 9.30 6.65 21.22
N VAL A 238 9.40 7.58 20.26
CA VAL A 238 9.68 8.98 20.56
C VAL A 238 8.61 9.54 21.50
N ARG A 239 7.32 9.42 21.18
CA ARG A 239 6.24 9.94 22.03
C ARG A 239 6.30 9.39 23.47
N ASP A 240 6.50 8.09 23.62
CA ASP A 240 6.44 7.43 24.93
C ASP A 240 7.72 7.64 25.75
N PHE A 241 8.86 7.95 25.11
CA PHE A 241 10.17 8.01 25.78
C PHE A 241 10.97 9.30 25.58
N PHE A 242 10.45 10.31 24.86
CA PHE A 242 11.13 11.59 24.62
C PHE A 242 11.56 12.28 25.92
N TYR A 243 10.89 12.02 27.04
CA TYR A 243 11.17 12.62 28.35
C TYR A 243 11.83 11.65 29.36
N VAL A 244 12.25 10.46 28.95
CA VAL A 244 12.95 9.54 29.86
C VAL A 244 14.40 9.96 29.97
N LEU A 245 14.80 10.38 31.17
CA LEU A 245 16.18 10.77 31.45
C LEU A 245 17.08 9.55 31.68
N PRO A 246 18.35 9.62 31.27
CA PRO A 246 19.38 8.63 31.59
C PRO A 246 19.89 8.74 33.04
N VAL A 247 19.40 9.71 33.81
CA VAL A 247 19.74 9.95 35.22
C VAL A 247 18.46 10.13 36.03
N THR A 248 18.45 9.64 37.26
CA THR A 248 17.29 9.77 38.15
C THR A 248 17.28 11.13 38.86
N ILE A 249 16.12 11.52 39.40
CA ILE A 249 16.02 12.69 40.28
C ILE A 249 16.92 12.52 41.50
N ASP A 250 17.10 11.30 42.01
CA ASP A 250 17.99 11.02 43.15
C ASP A 250 19.46 11.25 42.80
N ASP A 251 19.88 10.92 41.57
CA ASP A 251 21.23 11.18 41.08
C ASP A 251 21.51 12.68 40.95
N LEU A 252 20.52 13.42 40.46
CA LEU A 252 20.57 14.86 40.36
C LEU A 252 20.55 15.50 41.75
N ASN A 253 19.71 15.01 42.67
CA ASN A 253 19.65 15.46 44.05
C ASN A 253 20.94 15.15 44.82
N GLY A 254 21.62 14.05 44.51
CA GLY A 254 22.93 13.74 45.09
C GLY A 254 24.02 14.74 44.69
N THR A 255 23.80 15.49 43.60
CA THR A 255 24.83 16.33 42.97
C THR A 255 24.51 17.83 43.02
N PHE A 256 23.23 18.22 42.96
CA PHE A 256 22.78 19.60 42.81
C PHE A 256 21.71 19.97 43.84
N PHE A 257 21.62 21.26 44.18
CA PHE A 257 20.45 21.81 44.88
C PHE A 257 19.31 22.00 43.88
N LEU A 258 18.42 21.02 43.78
CA LEU A 258 17.35 21.04 42.77
C LEU A 258 16.27 22.09 43.09
N SER A 259 16.07 23.04 42.17
CA SER A 259 14.85 23.85 42.06
C SER A 259 14.04 23.41 40.83
N ARG A 260 12.78 23.84 40.74
CA ARG A 260 11.93 23.55 39.58
C ARG A 260 12.48 24.17 38.28
N GLU A 261 13.06 25.38 38.36
CA GLU A 261 13.69 26.01 37.19
C GLU A 261 14.92 25.21 36.75
N LEU A 262 15.82 24.89 37.69
CA LEU A 262 17.04 24.15 37.39
C LEU A 262 16.75 22.76 36.80
N LEU A 263 15.71 22.08 37.30
CA LEU A 263 15.30 20.78 36.79
C LEU A 263 14.91 20.87 35.30
N ASN A 264 14.15 21.89 34.91
CA ASN A 264 13.76 22.14 33.51
C ASN A 264 14.97 22.48 32.62
N ASP A 265 15.92 23.24 33.15
CA ASP A 265 17.15 23.60 32.44
C ASP A 265 18.03 22.36 32.24
N ILE A 266 18.16 21.51 33.25
CA ILE A 266 18.86 20.23 33.16
C ILE A 266 18.17 19.30 32.15
N TYR A 267 16.83 19.18 32.17
CA TYR A 267 16.09 18.41 31.16
C TYR A 267 16.39 18.89 29.75
N THR A 268 16.27 20.20 29.52
CA THR A 268 16.50 20.83 28.21
C THR A 268 17.95 20.66 27.75
N TYR A 269 18.90 20.79 28.66
CA TYR A 269 20.32 20.58 28.38
C TYR A 269 20.61 19.13 27.98
N ILE A 270 20.09 18.15 28.75
CA ILE A 270 20.32 16.74 28.46
C ILE A 270 19.80 16.38 27.07
N HIS A 271 18.60 16.85 26.71
CA HIS A 271 18.00 16.58 25.40
C HIS A 271 18.63 17.35 24.24
N SER A 272 19.30 18.47 24.49
CA SER A 272 19.95 19.27 23.44
C SER A 272 21.42 18.91 23.20
N LYS A 273 22.11 18.36 24.20
CA LYS A 273 23.56 18.12 24.16
C LYS A 273 23.97 16.66 24.06
N PHE A 274 23.12 15.73 24.49
CA PHE A 274 23.45 14.31 24.48
C PHE A 274 22.62 13.57 23.45
N ASP A 275 23.28 13.00 22.43
CA ASP A 275 22.72 11.92 21.63
C ASP A 275 22.76 10.66 22.51
N LEU A 276 21.60 10.17 22.95
CA LEU A 276 21.40 9.14 23.99
C LEU A 276 21.98 7.74 23.63
N LYS A 277 22.80 7.67 22.58
CA LYS A 277 23.36 6.45 21.98
C LYS A 277 24.37 5.68 22.83
N ASN A 278 25.02 6.33 23.81
CA ASN A 278 25.82 5.68 24.85
C ASN A 278 26.56 6.75 25.64
N LEU A 279 26.03 7.15 26.80
CA LEU A 279 26.80 7.94 27.75
C LEU A 279 26.58 7.34 29.13
N GLU A 280 27.67 6.90 29.75
CA GLU A 280 27.63 6.42 31.12
C GLU A 280 27.07 7.52 32.02
N LYS A 281 26.21 7.13 32.97
CA LYS A 281 25.61 8.02 33.97
C LYS A 281 26.63 8.95 34.62
N THR A 282 27.83 8.43 34.92
CA THR A 282 28.98 9.17 35.46
C THR A 282 29.41 10.30 34.53
N PHE A 283 29.53 10.04 33.23
CA PHE A 283 29.89 11.06 32.25
C PHE A 283 28.82 12.16 32.15
N ILE A 284 27.54 11.79 32.12
CA ILE A 284 26.43 12.75 32.06
C ILE A 284 26.45 13.65 33.29
N LEU A 285 26.61 13.08 34.49
CA LEU A 285 26.71 13.85 35.72
C LEU A 285 27.93 14.78 35.70
N GLU A 286 29.10 14.34 35.22
CA GLU A 286 30.27 15.21 35.11
C GLU A 286 30.06 16.38 34.13
N GLN A 287 29.41 16.16 33.00
CA GLN A 287 29.09 17.24 32.07
C GLN A 287 28.04 18.20 32.64
N LEU A 288 27.03 17.69 33.34
CA LEU A 288 26.06 18.53 34.07
C LEU A 288 26.75 19.34 35.17
N LYS A 289 27.72 18.77 35.88
CA LYS A 289 28.52 19.50 36.87
C LYS A 289 29.30 20.62 36.22
N LEU A 290 29.83 20.41 35.02
CA LEU A 290 30.59 21.42 34.28
C LEU A 290 29.70 22.59 33.81
N GLU A 291 28.48 22.30 33.37
CA GLU A 291 27.54 23.30 32.90
C GLU A 291 26.87 24.06 34.06
N PHE A 292 26.38 23.34 35.06
CA PHE A 292 25.58 23.87 36.18
C PHE A 292 26.39 24.05 37.47
N LYS A 293 27.67 24.46 37.35
CA LYS A 293 28.61 24.60 38.48
C LYS A 293 28.07 25.42 39.65
N ALA A 294 27.31 26.49 39.34
CA ALA A 294 26.75 27.40 40.34
C ALA A 294 25.66 26.76 41.21
N SER A 295 25.18 25.57 40.83
CA SER A 295 24.06 24.88 41.49
C SER A 295 24.47 23.57 42.16
N LEU A 296 25.77 23.30 42.24
CA LEU A 296 26.32 22.12 42.92
C LEU A 296 26.13 22.19 44.43
N LYS A 297 26.01 21.01 45.04
CA LYS A 297 26.05 20.84 46.50
C LYS A 297 27.45 20.96 47.09
#